data_AF-A0A2I0NBN6-F1
#
_entry.id   AF-A0A2I0NBN6-F1
#
_cell.length_a   1.000
_cell.length_b   1.000
_cell.length_c   1.000
_cell.angle_alpha   90.00
_cell.angle_beta   90.00
_cell.angle_gamma   90.00
#
_symmetry.space_group_name_H-M   'P 1'
#
loop_
_entity.id
_entity.type
_entity.pdbx_description
1 polymer ?
#
loop_
_entity_poly.entity_id
_entity_poly.type
_entity_poly.pdbx_seq_one_letter_code
_entity_poly.pdbx_strand_id
1 'polypeptide(L)'
;MTPIELLAPAKDFECGKAAVLAGADALYMGGPRFGARHKASNSLTDMARMSEFAHFYGAKVYAAFNTLLLDTELAEAQETLWQFYEAGVDAMIIQDMGILEMKLPPLPLFASTQTHNMTTEKVQFLEKTGFQRVILARELSLSQIKTIRSHTSIELEAFVHGALCVSHSGRCYLSYALGKRSGNRGDCAQPCREPYTLLDPQGTILEQNKHFLSLKDL
;
A
#
# COMPACT_ATOMS: atom_id res chain seq x y z
N MET A 1 25.62 -2.65 -4.15
CA MET A 1 24.19 -2.78 -3.80
C MET A 1 24.02 -2.29 -2.38
N THR A 2 23.10 -1.37 -2.15
CA THR A 2 22.70 -0.96 -0.80
C THR A 2 22.04 -2.15 -0.12
N PRO A 3 22.48 -2.59 1.07
CA PRO A 3 21.89 -3.76 1.75
C PRO A 3 20.45 -3.52 2.24
N ILE A 4 20.00 -2.26 2.23
CA ILE A 4 18.67 -1.79 2.65
C ILE A 4 18.24 -0.72 1.65
N GLU A 5 16.99 -0.78 1.19
CA GLU A 5 16.37 0.22 0.32
C GLU A 5 15.43 1.10 1.15
N LEU A 6 15.62 2.43 1.11
CA LEU A 6 14.73 3.40 1.72
C LEU A 6 13.67 3.84 0.70
N LEU A 7 12.45 3.34 0.87
CA LEU A 7 11.28 3.71 0.06
C LEU A 7 10.51 4.88 0.70
N ALA A 8 10.30 5.96 -0.06
CA ALA A 8 9.54 7.13 0.39
C ALA A 8 8.21 7.31 -0.37
N PRO A 9 7.13 7.77 0.30
CA PRO A 9 5.89 8.13 -0.37
C PRO A 9 6.03 9.43 -1.16
N ALA A 10 5.78 9.39 -2.47
CA ALA A 10 5.67 10.57 -3.32
C ALA A 10 4.19 10.92 -3.53
N LYS A 11 3.68 11.88 -2.75
CA LYS A 11 2.31 12.40 -2.91
C LYS A 11 2.11 13.05 -4.27
N ASP A 12 3.09 13.86 -4.66
CA ASP A 12 3.16 14.65 -5.90
C ASP A 12 4.64 14.77 -6.33
N PHE A 13 4.88 15.41 -7.48
CA PHE A 13 6.22 15.57 -8.04
C PHE A 13 7.19 16.28 -7.08
N GLU A 14 6.74 17.34 -6.40
CA GLU A 14 7.62 18.11 -5.50
C GLU A 14 8.00 17.29 -4.25
N CYS A 15 7.06 16.52 -3.70
CA CYS A 15 7.35 15.60 -2.59
C CYS A 15 8.34 14.52 -3.01
N GLY A 16 8.15 13.90 -4.18
CA GLY A 16 9.06 12.85 -4.68
C GLY A 16 10.46 13.40 -4.99
N LYS A 17 10.54 14.58 -5.61
CA LYS A 17 11.79 15.29 -5.84
C LYS A 17 12.54 15.56 -4.53
N ALA A 18 11.84 16.08 -3.52
CA ALA A 18 12.44 16.33 -2.21
C ALA A 18 12.98 15.03 -1.57
N ALA A 19 12.24 13.92 -1.68
CA ALA A 19 12.66 12.63 -1.13
C ALA A 19 13.90 12.06 -1.85
N VAL A 20 13.96 12.12 -3.18
CA VAL A 20 15.13 11.69 -3.95
C VAL A 20 16.35 12.54 -3.61
N LEU A 21 16.20 13.87 -3.55
CA LEU A 21 17.30 14.77 -3.17
C LEU A 21 17.75 14.58 -1.71
N ALA A 22 16.87 14.06 -0.85
CA ALA A 22 17.20 13.69 0.52
C ALA A 22 17.81 12.28 0.66
N GLY A 23 17.97 11.53 -0.44
CA GLY A 23 18.64 10.24 -0.47
C GLY A 23 17.72 9.02 -0.36
N ALA A 24 16.43 9.13 -0.72
CA ALA A 24 15.58 7.96 -0.89
C ALA A 24 16.08 7.09 -2.07
N ASP A 25 16.21 5.78 -1.85
CA ASP A 25 16.60 4.82 -2.89
C ASP A 25 15.44 4.54 -3.87
N ALA A 26 14.21 4.69 -3.40
CA ALA A 26 13.01 4.49 -4.20
C ALA A 26 11.86 5.37 -3.73
N LEU A 27 10.91 5.59 -4.64
CA LEU A 27 9.64 6.27 -4.40
C LEU A 27 8.48 5.33 -4.71
N TYR A 28 7.34 5.53 -4.05
CA TYR A 28 6.07 5.02 -4.56
C TYR A 28 5.04 6.14 -4.73
N MET A 29 4.24 6.05 -5.79
CA MET A 29 3.19 7.02 -6.10
C MET A 29 1.93 6.36 -6.64
N GLY A 30 0.78 6.98 -6.39
CA GLY A 30 -0.49 6.54 -6.96
C GLY A 30 -0.74 7.22 -8.32
N GLY A 31 -1.17 6.44 -9.31
CA GLY A 31 -1.63 6.98 -10.58
C GLY A 31 -3.03 7.58 -10.51
N PRO A 32 -3.68 7.83 -11.66
CA PRO A 32 -4.99 8.47 -11.71
C PRO A 32 -6.08 7.67 -11.00
N ARG A 33 -5.94 6.33 -10.99
CA ARG A 33 -6.91 5.37 -10.42
C ARG A 33 -6.19 4.21 -9.74
N PHE A 34 -6.97 3.42 -9.00
CA PHE A 34 -6.57 2.15 -8.38
C PHE A 34 -5.50 2.23 -7.27
N GLY A 35 -5.18 3.44 -6.80
CA GLY A 35 -4.34 3.65 -5.61
C GLY A 35 -5.17 3.75 -4.33
N ALA A 36 -4.70 3.15 -3.23
CA ALA A 36 -5.38 3.20 -1.93
C ALA A 36 -5.39 4.59 -1.26
N ARG A 37 -4.78 5.60 -1.88
CA ARG A 37 -4.80 7.00 -1.42
C ARG A 37 -5.41 7.87 -2.52
N HIS A 38 -6.73 7.85 -2.66
CA HIS A 38 -7.45 8.58 -3.72
C HIS A 38 -7.13 10.09 -3.77
N LYS A 39 -6.75 10.70 -2.63
CA LYS A 39 -6.38 12.13 -2.55
C LYS A 39 -4.94 12.45 -3.02
N ALA A 40 -4.15 11.43 -3.37
CA ALA A 40 -2.77 11.55 -3.81
C ALA A 40 -2.59 10.87 -5.18
N SER A 41 -3.55 11.07 -6.08
CA SER A 41 -3.49 10.61 -7.46
C SER A 41 -2.63 11.55 -8.30
N ASN A 42 -1.83 10.97 -9.19
CA ASN A 42 -0.95 11.70 -10.10
C ASN A 42 -1.34 11.39 -11.54
N SER A 43 -1.14 12.36 -12.45
CA SER A 43 -1.33 12.10 -13.88
C SER A 43 -0.24 11.15 -14.39
N LEU A 44 -0.50 10.45 -15.51
CA LEU A 44 0.53 9.62 -16.16
C LEU A 44 1.75 10.46 -16.58
N THR A 45 1.53 11.71 -17.00
CA THR A 45 2.59 12.66 -17.32
C THR A 45 3.46 12.98 -16.11
N ASP A 46 2.85 13.18 -14.93
CA ASP A 46 3.61 13.42 -13.69
C ASP A 46 4.38 12.18 -13.25
N MET A 47 3.81 10.98 -13.45
CA MET A 47 4.51 9.73 -13.20
C MET A 47 5.72 9.58 -14.11
N ALA A 48 5.57 9.81 -15.42
CA ALA A 48 6.68 9.75 -16.37
C ALA A 48 7.78 10.76 -16.03
N ARG A 49 7.40 12.00 -15.70
CA ARG A 49 8.32 13.05 -15.26
C ARG A 49 9.04 12.65 -13.96
N MET A 50 8.35 12.00 -13.03
CA MET A 50 8.95 11.50 -11.79
C MET A 50 9.92 10.37 -12.05
N SER A 51 9.57 9.40 -12.90
CA SER A 51 10.46 8.30 -13.31
C SER A 51 11.75 8.84 -13.92
N GLU A 52 11.64 9.75 -14.90
CA GLU A 52 12.81 10.39 -15.52
C GLU A 52 13.70 11.09 -14.49
N PHE A 53 13.10 11.87 -13.59
CA PHE A 53 13.84 12.55 -12.53
C PHE A 53 14.52 11.57 -11.59
N ALA A 54 13.80 10.58 -11.05
CA ALA A 54 14.31 9.61 -10.10
C ALA A 54 15.45 8.78 -10.71
N HIS A 55 15.27 8.29 -11.95
CA HIS A 55 16.27 7.50 -12.66
C HIS A 55 17.56 8.28 -12.90
N PHE A 56 17.49 9.59 -13.16
CA PHE A 56 18.69 10.44 -13.26
C PHE A 56 19.55 10.43 -11.98
N TYR A 57 18.91 10.31 -10.81
CA TYR A 57 19.59 10.20 -9.52
C TYR A 57 19.81 8.74 -9.06
N GLY A 58 19.48 7.75 -9.90
CA GLY A 58 19.60 6.33 -9.58
C GLY A 58 18.54 5.79 -8.63
N ALA A 59 17.50 6.57 -8.34
CA ALA A 59 16.35 6.14 -7.54
C ALA A 59 15.28 5.47 -8.42
N LYS A 60 14.50 4.55 -7.84
CA LYS A 60 13.41 3.83 -8.54
C LYS A 60 12.04 4.45 -8.25
N VAL A 61 11.06 4.18 -9.11
CA VAL A 61 9.67 4.61 -8.93
C VAL A 61 8.73 3.40 -9.00
N TYR A 62 7.89 3.22 -7.98
CA TYR A 62 6.91 2.15 -7.91
C TYR A 62 5.49 2.70 -8.01
N ALA A 63 4.64 2.04 -8.80
CA ALA A 63 3.25 2.42 -8.94
C ALA A 63 2.37 1.72 -7.89
N ALA A 64 1.62 2.49 -7.12
CA ALA A 64 0.58 1.96 -6.24
C ALA A 64 -0.69 1.63 -7.04
N PHE A 65 -0.97 0.33 -7.19
CA PHE A 65 -2.17 -0.26 -7.80
C PHE A 65 -2.82 -1.23 -6.80
N ASN A 66 -3.08 -0.72 -5.60
CA ASN A 66 -3.34 -1.53 -4.41
C ASN A 66 -4.74 -1.35 -3.85
N THR A 67 -5.74 -1.43 -4.73
CA THR A 67 -7.16 -1.49 -4.36
C THR A 67 -7.82 -2.75 -4.92
N LEU A 68 -8.89 -3.22 -4.28
CA LEU A 68 -9.76 -4.26 -4.86
C LEU A 68 -10.43 -3.76 -6.13
N LEU A 69 -10.60 -4.64 -7.11
CA LEU A 69 -11.22 -4.36 -8.40
C LEU A 69 -12.67 -4.87 -8.47
N LEU A 70 -13.47 -4.24 -9.33
CA LEU A 70 -14.75 -4.81 -9.79
C LEU A 70 -14.56 -5.41 -11.18
N ASP A 71 -15.41 -6.38 -11.55
CA ASP A 71 -15.40 -7.00 -12.87
C ASP A 71 -15.51 -5.97 -14.01
N THR A 72 -16.30 -4.92 -13.81
CA THR A 72 -16.46 -3.82 -14.77
C THR A 72 -15.21 -2.95 -14.94
N GLU A 73 -14.23 -3.06 -14.03
CA GLU A 73 -13.00 -2.27 -14.03
C GLU A 73 -11.79 -3.04 -14.58
N LEU A 74 -11.92 -4.34 -14.86
CA LEU A 74 -10.78 -5.20 -15.23
C LEU A 74 -10.08 -4.77 -16.53
N ALA A 75 -10.85 -4.31 -17.53
CA ALA A 75 -10.27 -3.83 -18.79
C ALA A 75 -9.44 -2.56 -18.59
N GLU A 76 -10.00 -1.58 -17.86
CA GLU A 76 -9.32 -0.33 -17.52
C GLU A 76 -8.12 -0.56 -16.59
N ALA A 77 -8.24 -1.50 -15.65
CA ALA A 77 -7.15 -1.94 -14.80
C ALA A 77 -5.96 -2.44 -15.62
N GLN A 78 -6.19 -3.34 -16.57
CA GLN A 78 -5.13 -3.85 -17.44
C GLN A 78 -4.48 -2.73 -18.27
N GLU A 79 -5.28 -1.83 -18.86
CA GLU A 79 -4.76 -0.68 -19.61
C GLU A 79 -3.89 0.23 -18.72
N THR A 80 -4.35 0.52 -17.50
CA THR A 80 -3.61 1.35 -16.53
C THR A 80 -2.25 0.73 -16.17
N LEU A 81 -2.17 -0.59 -16.03
CA LEU A 81 -0.92 -1.30 -15.75
C LEU A 81 0.09 -1.10 -16.90
N TRP A 82 -0.35 -1.17 -18.16
CA TRP A 82 0.50 -0.88 -19.32
C TRP A 82 0.92 0.59 -19.38
N GLN A 83 0.01 1.52 -19.09
CA GLN A 83 0.33 2.96 -19.04
C GLN A 83 1.38 3.28 -17.95
N PHE A 84 1.33 2.60 -16.81
CA PHE A 84 2.37 2.73 -15.78
C PHE A 84 3.72 2.24 -16.29
N TYR A 85 3.75 1.11 -17.00
CA TYR A 85 4.97 0.62 -17.62
C TYR A 85 5.53 1.60 -18.66
N GLU A 86 4.69 2.18 -19.52
CA GLU A 86 5.09 3.21 -20.50
C GLU A 86 5.57 4.50 -19.83
N ALA A 87 5.04 4.84 -18.65
CA ALA A 87 5.52 5.94 -17.81
C ALA A 87 6.86 5.63 -17.09
N GLY A 88 7.47 4.47 -17.34
CA GLY A 88 8.80 4.13 -16.85
C GLY A 88 8.85 3.74 -15.36
N VAL A 89 7.74 3.30 -14.76
CA VAL A 89 7.80 2.79 -13.38
C VAL A 89 8.55 1.44 -13.33
N ASP A 90 9.23 1.19 -12.23
CA ASP A 90 10.12 0.03 -12.04
C ASP A 90 9.42 -1.19 -11.45
N ALA A 91 8.29 -1.01 -10.76
CA ALA A 91 7.50 -2.10 -10.17
C ALA A 91 6.06 -1.66 -9.86
N MET A 92 5.17 -2.63 -9.65
CA MET A 92 3.78 -2.39 -9.28
C MET A 92 3.46 -2.97 -7.90
N ILE A 93 2.84 -2.16 -7.05
CA ILE A 93 2.39 -2.54 -5.72
C ILE A 93 0.91 -2.92 -5.80
N ILE A 94 0.60 -4.21 -5.66
CA ILE A 94 -0.70 -4.79 -6.01
C ILE A 94 -1.43 -5.32 -4.76
N GLN A 95 -2.75 -5.17 -4.72
CA GLN A 95 -3.62 -5.84 -3.74
C GLN A 95 -4.38 -7.04 -4.33
N ASP A 96 -5.09 -6.81 -5.43
CA ASP A 96 -6.04 -7.77 -6.00
C ASP A 96 -5.32 -8.85 -6.81
N MET A 97 -5.50 -10.13 -6.46
CA MET A 97 -4.83 -11.24 -7.15
C MET A 97 -5.44 -11.52 -8.53
N GLY A 98 -6.62 -11.01 -8.83
CA GLY A 98 -7.26 -11.17 -10.14
C GLY A 98 -6.43 -10.59 -11.29
N ILE A 99 -5.51 -9.67 -11.00
CA ILE A 99 -4.59 -9.14 -12.03
C ILE A 99 -3.65 -10.21 -12.61
N LEU A 100 -3.39 -11.30 -11.88
CA LEU A 100 -2.47 -12.35 -12.33
C LEU A 100 -3.03 -13.15 -13.51
N GLU A 101 -4.33 -13.06 -13.74
CA GLU A 101 -5.02 -13.65 -14.90
C GLU A 101 -5.04 -12.69 -16.12
N MET A 102 -4.49 -11.49 -15.99
CA MET A 102 -4.45 -10.48 -17.05
C MET A 102 -3.15 -10.54 -17.86
N LYS A 103 -3.15 -9.86 -19.02
CA LYS A 103 -1.90 -9.60 -19.76
C LYS A 103 -1.15 -8.45 -19.11
N LEU A 104 -0.16 -8.79 -18.29
CA LEU A 104 0.67 -7.82 -17.57
C LEU A 104 1.88 -7.37 -18.40
N PRO A 105 2.32 -6.11 -18.23
CA PRO A 105 3.64 -5.69 -18.72
C PRO A 105 4.75 -6.42 -17.94
N PRO A 106 5.98 -6.46 -18.46
CA PRO A 106 7.10 -7.19 -17.87
C PRO A 106 7.72 -6.45 -16.66
N LEU A 107 6.90 -6.07 -15.68
CA LEU A 107 7.34 -5.42 -14.44
C LEU A 107 7.28 -6.37 -13.24
N PRO A 108 8.22 -6.24 -12.29
CA PRO A 108 8.11 -6.85 -10.98
C PRO A 108 6.79 -6.49 -10.29
N LEU A 109 6.16 -7.49 -9.67
CA LEU A 109 4.99 -7.30 -8.82
C LEU A 109 5.40 -7.38 -7.36
N PHE A 110 4.95 -6.40 -6.59
CA PHE A 110 5.12 -6.29 -5.15
C PHE A 110 3.77 -6.47 -4.46
N ALA A 111 3.68 -7.40 -3.50
CA ALA A 111 2.44 -7.65 -2.78
C ALA A 111 2.24 -6.54 -1.74
N SER A 112 1.19 -5.75 -1.90
CA SER A 112 0.89 -4.64 -1.00
C SER A 112 0.59 -5.15 0.41
N THR A 113 0.82 -4.31 1.42
CA THR A 113 0.31 -4.55 2.79
C THR A 113 -1.22 -4.73 2.82
N GLN A 114 -1.92 -4.20 1.81
CA GLN A 114 -3.35 -4.41 1.59
C GLN A 114 -3.73 -5.87 1.27
N THR A 115 -2.75 -6.72 0.94
CA THR A 115 -2.93 -8.16 0.70
C THR A 115 -2.94 -8.97 2.01
N HIS A 116 -2.83 -8.30 3.16
CA HIS A 116 -2.84 -8.91 4.50
C HIS A 116 -1.70 -9.91 4.73
N ASN A 117 -0.47 -9.44 4.50
CA ASN A 117 0.75 -10.25 4.55
C ASN A 117 1.26 -10.42 5.99
N MET A 118 0.57 -11.28 6.77
CA MET A 118 0.88 -11.47 8.20
C MET A 118 1.54 -12.80 8.54
N THR A 119 1.37 -13.84 7.72
CA THR A 119 1.79 -15.21 8.08
C THR A 119 2.86 -15.72 7.11
N THR A 120 3.73 -16.60 7.61
CA THR A 120 4.77 -17.24 6.81
C THR A 120 4.20 -17.94 5.58
N GLU A 121 3.10 -18.66 5.74
CA GLU A 121 2.45 -19.42 4.67
C GLU A 121 1.94 -18.50 3.56
N LYS A 122 1.38 -17.33 3.93
CA LYS A 122 0.92 -16.34 2.96
C LYS A 122 2.08 -15.75 2.17
N VAL A 123 3.19 -15.43 2.82
CA VAL A 123 4.39 -14.89 2.15
C VAL A 123 5.02 -15.94 1.23
N GLN A 124 5.13 -17.19 1.68
CA GLN A 124 5.60 -18.31 0.83
C GLN A 124 4.70 -18.55 -0.38
N PHE A 125 3.38 -18.41 -0.22
CA PHE A 125 2.45 -18.48 -1.34
C PHE A 125 2.75 -17.39 -2.37
N LEU A 126 2.88 -16.13 -1.93
CA LEU A 126 3.18 -15.00 -2.82
C LEU A 126 4.51 -15.17 -3.55
N GLU A 127 5.53 -15.65 -2.85
CA GLU A 127 6.83 -16.02 -3.44
C GLU A 127 6.69 -17.07 -4.54
N LYS A 128 5.94 -18.15 -4.29
CA LYS A 128 5.70 -19.21 -5.29
C LYS A 128 4.90 -18.74 -6.50
N THR A 129 4.05 -17.71 -6.34
CA THR A 129 3.28 -17.12 -7.46
C THR A 129 4.09 -16.14 -8.30
N GLY A 130 5.35 -15.84 -7.93
CA GLY A 130 6.24 -15.00 -8.73
C GLY A 130 6.27 -13.52 -8.32
N PHE A 131 5.71 -13.14 -7.17
CA PHE A 131 5.97 -11.82 -6.60
C PHE A 131 7.46 -11.68 -6.27
N GLN A 132 8.01 -10.48 -6.41
CA GLN A 132 9.42 -10.22 -6.12
C GLN A 132 9.64 -9.55 -4.75
N ARG A 133 8.59 -8.92 -4.21
CA ARG A 133 8.60 -8.29 -2.88
C ARG A 133 7.27 -8.45 -2.19
N VAL A 134 7.31 -8.56 -0.85
CA VAL A 134 6.13 -8.56 0.01
C VAL A 134 6.24 -7.43 1.02
N ILE A 135 5.28 -6.51 0.95
CA ILE A 135 5.11 -5.44 1.93
C ILE A 135 4.30 -6.02 3.09
N LEU A 136 4.94 -6.14 4.24
CA LEU A 136 4.37 -6.80 5.42
C LEU A 136 3.26 -5.97 6.06
N ALA A 137 2.42 -6.63 6.85
CA ALA A 137 1.43 -5.94 7.68
C ALA A 137 2.11 -5.10 8.77
N ARG A 138 1.56 -3.92 9.04
CA ARG A 138 2.16 -2.92 9.95
C ARG A 138 2.17 -3.35 11.41
N GLU A 139 1.26 -4.24 11.78
CA GLU A 139 1.07 -4.75 13.13
C GLU A 139 2.01 -5.92 13.49
N LEU A 140 2.91 -6.34 12.59
CA LEU A 140 3.87 -7.41 12.89
C LEU A 140 5.00 -6.94 13.81
N SER A 141 5.29 -7.77 14.82
CA SER A 141 6.48 -7.62 15.66
C SER A 141 7.77 -8.05 14.93
N LEU A 142 8.92 -7.54 15.38
CA LEU A 142 10.23 -7.94 14.86
C LEU A 142 10.47 -9.46 14.95
N SER A 143 9.97 -10.12 16.00
CA SER A 143 10.04 -11.58 16.13
C SER A 143 9.25 -12.29 15.04
N GLN A 144 8.05 -11.82 14.70
CA GLN A 144 7.25 -12.39 13.62
C GLN A 144 7.91 -12.16 12.26
N ILE A 145 8.46 -10.97 12.02
CA ILE A 145 9.20 -10.65 10.79
C ILE A 145 10.43 -11.58 10.63
N LYS A 146 11.19 -11.81 11.71
CA LYS A 146 12.33 -12.76 11.70
C LYS A 146 11.89 -14.18 11.33
N THR A 147 10.77 -14.64 11.87
CA THR A 147 10.20 -15.96 11.53
C THR A 147 9.79 -16.04 10.06
N ILE A 148 9.17 -15.00 9.50
CA ILE A 148 8.82 -14.98 8.07
C ILE A 148 10.09 -15.04 7.21
N ARG A 149 11.11 -14.23 7.54
CA ARG A 149 12.38 -14.22 6.81
C ARG A 149 13.08 -15.58 6.86
N SER A 150 13.06 -16.30 7.98
CA SER A 150 13.76 -17.60 8.09
C SER A 150 13.15 -18.71 7.22
N HIS A 151 11.96 -18.48 6.64
CA HIS A 151 11.23 -19.47 5.85
C HIS A 151 10.95 -19.02 4.41
N THR A 152 11.48 -17.87 3.99
CA THR A 152 11.26 -17.28 2.66
C THR A 152 12.57 -16.72 2.12
N SER A 153 12.67 -16.47 0.82
CA SER A 153 13.80 -15.76 0.19
C SER A 153 13.43 -14.43 -0.48
N ILE A 154 12.14 -14.24 -0.81
CA ILE A 154 11.56 -13.01 -1.36
C ILE A 154 11.94 -11.75 -0.58
N GLU A 155 12.01 -10.60 -1.25
CA GLU A 155 12.24 -9.31 -0.58
C GLU A 155 11.10 -9.00 0.39
N LEU A 156 11.45 -8.54 1.60
CA LEU A 156 10.48 -8.14 2.61
C LEU A 156 10.62 -6.63 2.86
N GLU A 157 9.49 -5.93 2.81
CA GLU A 157 9.41 -4.50 3.11
C GLU A 157 8.56 -4.32 4.38
N ALA A 158 9.00 -3.44 5.27
CA ALA A 158 8.30 -3.10 6.51
C ALA A 158 8.20 -1.58 6.67
N PHE A 159 7.08 -1.12 7.24
CA PHE A 159 6.90 0.29 7.57
C PHE A 159 7.70 0.65 8.82
N VAL A 160 8.49 1.71 8.73
CA VAL A 160 9.21 2.30 9.87
C VAL A 160 8.54 3.57 10.40
N HIS A 161 7.59 4.14 9.65
CA HIS A 161 6.82 5.31 10.04
C HIS A 161 5.46 5.33 9.34
N GLY A 162 4.45 5.88 10.02
CA GLY A 162 3.17 6.26 9.43
C GLY A 162 1.95 5.72 10.20
N ALA A 163 0.76 6.01 9.66
CA ALA A 163 -0.48 5.71 10.34
C ALA A 163 -0.77 4.21 10.53
N LEU A 164 -1.09 3.82 11.77
CA LEU A 164 -1.62 2.50 12.09
C LEU A 164 -3.15 2.46 11.96
N CYS A 165 -3.64 1.31 11.52
CA CYS A 165 -5.07 1.01 11.49
C CYS A 165 -5.45 0.23 12.75
N VAL A 166 -6.62 0.52 13.32
CA VAL A 166 -7.17 -0.27 14.44
C VAL A 166 -7.52 -1.71 14.04
N SER A 167 -7.77 -1.93 12.75
CA SER A 167 -8.02 -3.24 12.16
C SER A 167 -6.77 -3.74 11.43
N HIS A 168 -6.77 -5.04 11.13
CA HIS A 168 -5.69 -5.66 10.39
C HIS A 168 -5.46 -5.05 8.99
N SER A 169 -4.19 -4.95 8.61
CA SER A 169 -3.76 -4.42 7.31
C SER A 169 -4.48 -5.16 6.16
N GLY A 170 -5.14 -4.42 5.27
CA GLY A 170 -5.90 -4.97 4.14
C GLY A 170 -7.26 -5.61 4.46
N ARG A 171 -7.69 -5.61 5.73
CA ARG A 171 -8.94 -6.28 6.18
C ARG A 171 -9.87 -5.37 6.97
N CYS A 172 -9.80 -4.06 6.76
CA CYS A 172 -10.70 -3.11 7.41
C CYS A 172 -11.98 -2.90 6.60
N TYR A 173 -13.13 -3.24 7.19
CA TYR A 173 -14.45 -2.99 6.61
C TYR A 173 -15.25 -1.91 7.33
N LEU A 174 -14.68 -1.29 8.38
CA LEU A 174 -15.37 -0.36 9.27
C LEU A 174 -15.95 0.85 8.52
N SER A 175 -15.13 1.48 7.67
CA SER A 175 -15.55 2.64 6.86
C SER A 175 -16.69 2.30 5.90
N TYR A 176 -16.67 1.09 5.32
CA TYR A 176 -17.73 0.65 4.43
C TYR A 176 -19.00 0.32 5.20
N ALA A 177 -18.88 -0.36 6.35
CA ALA A 177 -20.01 -0.71 7.18
C ALA A 177 -20.79 0.52 7.66
N LEU A 178 -20.07 1.57 8.09
CA LEU A 178 -20.67 2.78 8.64
C LEU A 178 -21.14 3.78 7.58
N GLY A 179 -20.39 3.94 6.48
CA GLY A 179 -20.63 5.03 5.53
C GLY A 179 -20.58 4.64 4.05
N LYS A 180 -20.52 3.34 3.73
CA LYS A 180 -20.39 2.79 2.35
C LYS A 180 -19.14 3.24 1.59
N ARG A 181 -18.17 3.82 2.30
CA ARG A 181 -16.88 4.27 1.76
C ARG A 181 -15.79 3.22 2.04
N SER A 182 -15.33 2.52 1.01
CA SER A 182 -14.43 1.36 1.19
C SER A 182 -12.96 1.76 1.27
N GLY A 183 -12.32 1.47 2.42
CA GLY A 183 -10.88 1.68 2.59
C GLY A 183 -10.02 0.78 1.71
N ASN A 184 -10.48 -0.43 1.40
CA ASN A 184 -9.82 -1.34 0.44
C ASN A 184 -9.97 -0.90 -1.02
N ARG A 185 -10.70 0.19 -1.26
CA ARG A 185 -10.83 0.87 -2.56
C ARG A 185 -10.32 2.31 -2.53
N GLY A 186 -9.49 2.64 -1.54
CA GLY A 186 -8.85 3.95 -1.41
C GLY A 186 -9.74 5.09 -0.93
N ASP A 187 -10.97 4.79 -0.53
CA ASP A 187 -11.96 5.76 -0.06
C ASP A 187 -12.24 5.61 1.45
N CYS A 188 -11.20 5.41 2.27
CA CYS A 188 -11.42 5.32 3.72
C CYS A 188 -11.86 6.68 4.30
N ALA A 189 -13.00 6.70 5.01
CA ALA A 189 -13.47 7.86 5.76
C ALA A 189 -12.78 8.04 7.13
N GLN A 190 -11.95 7.07 7.52
CA GLN A 190 -11.24 7.03 8.81
C GLN A 190 -12.15 7.09 10.05
N PRO A 191 -13.27 6.34 10.10
CA PRO A 191 -14.18 6.40 11.25
C PRO A 191 -13.52 6.02 12.57
N CYS A 192 -12.47 5.19 12.56
CA CYS A 192 -11.70 4.86 13.76
C CYS A 192 -11.02 6.07 14.42
N ARG A 193 -10.95 7.23 13.75
CA ARG A 193 -10.42 8.48 14.29
C ARG A 193 -11.51 9.41 14.84
N GLU A 194 -12.78 9.07 14.69
CA GLU A 194 -13.89 9.84 15.26
C GLU A 194 -13.96 9.70 16.79
N PRO A 195 -14.60 10.65 17.50
CA PRO A 195 -14.91 10.48 18.90
C PRO A 195 -16.05 9.48 19.10
N TYR A 196 -15.94 8.66 20.14
CA TYR A 196 -16.91 7.64 20.52
C TYR A 196 -17.31 7.79 22.00
N THR A 197 -18.47 7.22 22.34
CA THR A 197 -18.98 7.08 23.71
C THR A 197 -18.88 5.61 24.10
N LEU A 198 -18.24 5.33 25.24
CA LEU A 198 -18.10 3.99 25.79
C LEU A 198 -19.28 3.68 26.71
N LEU A 199 -19.97 2.58 26.41
CA LEU A 199 -21.09 2.08 27.19
C LEU A 199 -20.69 0.76 27.87
N ASP A 200 -21.17 0.54 29.09
CA ASP A 200 -21.16 -0.80 29.68
C ASP A 200 -22.26 -1.69 29.05
N PRO A 201 -22.30 -3.00 29.35
CA PRO A 201 -23.35 -3.89 28.82
C PRO A 201 -24.78 -3.51 29.24
N GLN A 202 -24.96 -2.68 30.26
CA GLN A 202 -26.24 -2.19 30.76
C GLN A 202 -26.67 -0.87 30.09
N GLY A 203 -25.81 -0.28 29.25
CA GLY A 203 -26.03 1.01 28.58
C GLY A 203 -25.62 2.23 29.40
N THR A 204 -24.98 2.04 30.56
CA THR A 204 -24.41 3.14 31.34
C THR A 204 -23.23 3.73 30.60
N ILE A 205 -23.19 5.06 30.50
CA ILE A 205 -22.06 5.74 29.88
C ILE A 205 -20.88 5.75 30.84
N LEU A 206 -19.79 5.10 30.44
CA LEU A 206 -18.54 5.08 31.19
C LEU A 206 -17.68 6.31 30.87
N GLU A 207 -17.60 6.67 29.58
CA GLU A 207 -16.79 7.78 29.07
C GLU A 207 -17.39 8.31 27.77
N GLN A 208 -17.21 9.60 27.48
CA GLN A 208 -17.78 10.27 26.30
C GLN A 208 -16.74 11.06 25.53
N ASN A 209 -16.98 11.19 24.22
CA ASN A 209 -16.23 12.06 23.33
C ASN A 209 -14.71 11.78 23.35
N LYS A 210 -14.33 10.49 23.31
CA LYS A 210 -12.93 10.04 23.28
C LYS A 210 -12.62 9.24 22.02
N HIS A 211 -11.38 9.28 21.57
CA HIS A 211 -10.90 8.58 20.38
C HIS A 211 -10.43 7.14 20.70
N PHE A 212 -11.32 6.29 21.22
CA PHE A 212 -10.97 4.93 21.69
C PHE A 212 -10.34 4.04 20.63
N LEU A 213 -10.68 4.25 19.35
CA LEU A 213 -10.21 3.44 18.23
C LEU A 213 -9.02 4.06 17.49
N SER A 214 -8.59 5.28 17.86
CA SER A 214 -7.49 5.96 17.18
C SER A 214 -6.17 5.48 17.75
N LEU A 215 -5.44 4.70 16.96
CA LEU A 215 -4.07 4.32 17.29
C LEU A 215 -3.12 5.51 17.11
N LYS A 216 -2.01 5.47 17.86
CA LYS A 216 -0.83 6.28 17.57
C LYS A 216 -0.17 5.76 16.28
N ASP A 217 0.49 6.66 15.57
CA ASP A 217 1.30 6.29 14.40
C ASP A 217 2.55 5.49 14.83
N LEU A 218 3.16 4.77 13.89
CA LEU A 218 4.46 4.07 14.05
C LEU A 218 5.61 5.06 14.24
#